data_AF-A0A2D0N9J9-F1
#
_entry.id   AF-A0A2D0N9J9-F1
#
_cell.length_a   1.000
_cell.length_b   1.000
_cell.length_c   1.000
_cell.angle_alpha   90.00
_cell.angle_beta   90.00
_cell.angle_gamma   90.00
#
_symmetry.space_group_name_H-M   'P 1'
#
loop_
_entity.id
_entity.type
_entity.pdbx_description
1 polymer ?
#
loop_
_entity_poly.entity_id
_entity_poly.type
_entity_poly.pdbx_seq_one_letter_code
_entity_poly.pdbx_strand_id
1 'polypeptide(L)'
;MRKTLFYIPLCIVALLMAGCESDYVAFHDSVPKGGFVRFDEELTFILDLTTDPNPAFEATLVAPSDNVTAYELEFTLVTSTGNIGPFDLYETRTLPATLAFTAQELATVAGLDLDEFKGRLDFEAAVTREDGTVFTSNDFTGDLNNPGQRNAMSFSINLICPSSLAGTFDVVHTNQVTGPGGGPCTESTLMTTVTWEEVSEGQYSTTDGSFGLFPNCWADTPVTGITIGDACNIITVSGEDQYGDSYIYNIIAVDGPTLTIEWENTYGDGGTVELTRQDGNDWPPLAS
;
A
#
# COMPACT_ATOMS: atom_id res chain seq x y z
N MET A 1 -22.10 -59.93 63.31
CA MET A 1 -21.98 -59.79 61.84
C MET A 1 -22.57 -58.44 61.41
N ARG A 2 -21.80 -57.34 61.44
CA ARG A 2 -22.28 -56.01 61.00
C ARG A 2 -21.13 -54.97 60.94
N LYS A 3 -20.02 -55.30 60.25
CA LYS A 3 -18.93 -54.31 60.02
C LYS A 3 -18.35 -54.33 58.61
N THR A 4 -18.74 -55.28 57.76
CA THR A 4 -18.21 -55.40 56.39
C THR A 4 -19.00 -54.63 55.32
N LEU A 5 -20.17 -54.06 55.65
CA LEU A 5 -20.98 -53.34 54.66
C LEU A 5 -20.59 -51.86 54.45
N PHE A 6 -19.70 -51.30 55.27
CA PHE A 6 -19.38 -49.87 55.22
C PHE A 6 -18.16 -49.52 54.32
N TYR A 7 -17.36 -50.52 53.94
CA TYR A 7 -16.15 -50.30 53.14
C TYR A 7 -16.33 -50.47 51.63
N ILE A 8 -17.44 -51.08 51.20
CA ILE A 8 -17.77 -51.29 49.78
C ILE A 8 -18.01 -49.95 49.04
N PRO A 9 -18.79 -48.98 49.56
CA PRO A 9 -18.96 -47.72 48.84
C PRO A 9 -17.68 -46.86 48.81
N LEU A 10 -16.80 -46.98 49.81
CA LEU A 10 -15.55 -46.23 49.85
C LEU A 10 -14.53 -46.72 48.80
N CYS A 11 -14.50 -48.03 48.54
CA CYS A 11 -13.62 -48.59 47.50
C CYS A 11 -14.11 -48.29 46.08
N ILE A 12 -15.43 -48.20 45.87
CA ILE A 12 -16.01 -47.84 44.56
C ILE A 12 -15.72 -46.37 44.22
N VAL A 13 -15.76 -45.46 45.20
CA VAL A 13 -15.38 -44.05 45.00
C VAL A 13 -13.87 -43.90 44.71
N ALA A 14 -13.01 -44.70 45.36
CA ALA A 14 -11.58 -44.67 45.07
C ALA A 14 -11.23 -45.23 43.67
N LEU A 15 -11.95 -46.25 43.18
CA LEU A 15 -11.78 -46.79 41.83
C LEU A 15 -12.32 -45.86 40.73
N LEU A 16 -13.32 -45.02 41.03
CA LEU A 16 -13.82 -44.00 40.10
C LEU A 16 -12.87 -42.78 39.98
N MET A 17 -12.06 -42.49 40.99
CA MET A 17 -11.07 -41.39 40.93
C MET A 17 -9.75 -41.79 40.25
N ALA A 18 -9.48 -43.08 40.07
CA ALA A 18 -8.34 -43.58 39.28
C ALA A 18 -8.70 -43.87 37.81
N GLY A 19 -9.99 -43.82 37.45
CA GLY A 19 -10.48 -44.05 36.08
C GLY A 19 -10.66 -42.79 35.23
N CYS A 20 -10.39 -41.61 35.80
CA CYS A 20 -10.25 -40.35 35.07
C CYS A 20 -8.78 -39.90 35.07
N GLU A 21 -7.88 -40.75 34.58
CA GLU A 21 -6.92 -40.18 33.62
C GLU A 21 -7.74 -39.90 32.37
N SER A 22 -8.46 -38.78 32.39
CA SER A 22 -8.89 -38.16 31.14
C SER A 22 -7.62 -37.97 30.34
N ASP A 23 -7.64 -38.31 29.07
CA ASP A 23 -6.74 -37.74 28.07
C ASP A 23 -6.91 -36.21 28.11
N TYR A 24 -6.32 -35.58 29.14
CA TYR A 24 -6.09 -34.15 29.20
C TYR A 24 -4.90 -33.94 28.29
N VAL A 25 -5.20 -34.05 26.99
CA VAL A 25 -4.45 -33.37 25.96
C VAL A 25 -4.62 -31.91 26.33
N ALA A 26 -3.55 -31.27 26.80
CA ALA A 26 -3.64 -29.86 27.14
C ALA A 26 -4.21 -29.14 25.91
N PHE A 27 -5.04 -28.11 26.08
CA PHE A 27 -5.56 -27.32 24.95
C PHE A 27 -4.44 -26.59 24.15
N HIS A 28 -3.17 -26.92 24.42
CA HIS A 28 -1.95 -26.50 23.77
C HIS A 28 -1.04 -27.68 23.36
N ASP A 29 -1.55 -28.92 23.26
CA ASP A 29 -0.82 -29.97 22.54
C ASP A 29 -0.84 -29.64 21.04
N SER A 30 0.21 -28.90 20.68
CA SER A 30 0.66 -28.60 19.33
C SER A 30 -0.47 -28.24 18.38
N VAL A 31 -0.99 -27.01 18.49
CA VAL A 31 -1.20 -26.29 17.23
C VAL A 31 0.16 -26.38 16.52
N PRO A 32 0.28 -27.01 15.34
CA PRO A 32 1.55 -27.09 14.65
C PRO A 32 2.09 -25.67 14.58
N LYS A 33 3.26 -25.42 15.19
CA LYS A 33 3.89 -24.11 15.12
C LYS A 33 4.04 -23.82 13.63
N GLY A 34 3.32 -22.81 13.14
CA GLY A 34 3.46 -22.33 11.76
C GLY A 34 4.89 -21.87 11.50
N GLY A 35 5.26 -21.70 10.24
CA GLY A 35 6.53 -21.05 9.91
C GLY A 35 6.45 -19.58 10.31
N PHE A 36 7.10 -19.20 11.42
CA PHE A 36 7.08 -17.83 11.92
C PHE A 36 8.45 -17.20 11.75
N VAL A 37 8.51 -16.18 10.90
CA VAL A 37 9.70 -15.34 10.66
C VAL A 37 9.30 -13.89 10.85
N ARG A 38 10.17 -13.10 11.48
CA ARG A 38 9.95 -11.67 11.69
C ARG A 38 11.24 -10.89 11.49
N PHE A 39 11.11 -9.57 11.39
CA PHE A 39 12.23 -8.66 11.53
C PHE A 39 12.57 -8.45 13.02
N ASP A 40 13.86 -8.41 13.36
CA ASP A 40 14.32 -8.22 14.75
C ASP A 40 14.36 -6.74 15.18
N GLU A 41 14.03 -5.83 14.26
CA GLU A 41 14.09 -4.38 14.45
C GLU A 41 12.85 -3.67 13.87
N GLU A 42 12.65 -2.41 14.28
CA GLU A 42 11.64 -1.55 13.66
C GLU A 42 12.18 -0.95 12.36
N LEU A 43 11.56 -1.31 11.25
CA LEU A 43 11.96 -0.88 9.92
C LEU A 43 11.10 0.28 9.40
N THR A 44 11.70 1.04 8.48
CA THR A 44 10.99 1.96 7.58
C THR A 44 10.88 1.30 6.22
N PHE A 45 9.66 1.16 5.70
CA PHE A 45 9.39 0.51 4.43
C PHE A 45 9.30 1.52 3.28
N ILE A 46 10.39 2.25 3.07
CA ILE A 46 10.51 3.28 2.05
C ILE A 46 11.88 3.14 1.37
N LEU A 47 11.90 3.18 0.05
CA LEU A 47 13.11 3.34 -0.75
C LEU A 47 13.01 4.69 -1.47
N ASP A 48 13.85 5.63 -1.06
CA ASP A 48 13.78 7.00 -1.54
C ASP A 48 14.85 7.29 -2.59
N LEU A 49 14.44 7.31 -3.85
CA LEU A 49 15.29 7.57 -5.02
C LEU A 49 15.61 9.07 -5.19
N THR A 50 15.02 9.96 -4.40
CA THR A 50 15.29 11.41 -4.49
C THR A 50 16.49 11.81 -3.66
N THR A 51 16.67 11.17 -2.51
CA THR A 51 17.75 11.46 -1.56
C THR A 51 18.96 10.56 -1.75
N ASP A 52 18.76 9.32 -2.19
CA ASP A 52 19.81 8.36 -2.52
C ASP A 52 19.57 7.81 -3.94
N PRO A 53 20.54 7.89 -4.87
CA PRO A 53 20.37 7.31 -6.20
C PRO A 53 20.27 5.78 -6.20
N ASN A 54 20.60 5.10 -5.10
CA ASN A 54 20.44 3.65 -4.97
C ASN A 54 20.14 3.26 -3.50
N PRO A 55 18.94 3.59 -2.99
CA PRO A 55 18.60 3.33 -1.60
C PRO A 55 18.61 1.82 -1.33
N ALA A 56 19.00 1.46 -0.11
CA ALA A 56 19.09 0.09 0.35
C ALA A 56 18.07 -0.20 1.46
N PHE A 57 17.46 -1.37 1.40
CA PHE A 57 16.74 -1.97 2.52
C PHE A 57 17.66 -3.00 3.17
N GLU A 58 17.76 -2.97 4.49
CA GLU A 58 18.47 -3.96 5.29
C GLU A 58 17.63 -4.31 6.52
N ALA A 59 17.50 -5.61 6.80
CA ALA A 59 16.78 -6.11 7.95
C ALA A 59 17.33 -7.44 8.45
N THR A 60 17.31 -7.64 9.77
CA THR A 60 17.63 -8.95 10.37
C THR A 60 16.39 -9.84 10.44
N LEU A 61 16.41 -10.95 9.69
CA LEU A 61 15.41 -12.01 9.74
C LEU A 61 15.71 -12.99 10.88
N VAL A 62 14.71 -13.27 11.71
CA VAL A 62 14.78 -14.27 12.79
C VAL A 62 13.60 -15.22 12.72
N ALA A 63 13.80 -16.48 13.12
CA ALA A 63 12.74 -17.46 13.35
C ALA A 63 12.63 -17.77 14.85
N PRO A 64 11.82 -17.03 15.63
CA PRO A 64 11.79 -17.18 17.09
C PRO A 64 11.39 -18.56 17.62
N SER A 65 10.76 -19.38 16.78
CA SER A 65 10.35 -20.74 17.11
C SER A 65 11.37 -21.80 16.68
N ASP A 66 12.49 -21.41 16.07
CA ASP A 66 13.56 -22.27 15.53
C ASP A 66 13.03 -23.45 14.69
N ASN A 67 11.90 -23.25 14.01
CA ASN A 67 11.22 -24.29 13.24
C ASN A 67 11.28 -24.05 11.72
N VAL A 68 12.04 -23.05 11.27
CA VAL A 68 12.13 -22.67 9.85
C VAL A 68 13.49 -23.11 9.30
N THR A 69 13.46 -23.89 8.23
CA THR A 69 14.66 -24.39 7.52
C THR A 69 14.94 -23.63 6.23
N ALA A 70 13.97 -22.85 5.75
CA ALA A 70 14.13 -22.03 4.57
C ALA A 70 13.21 -20.82 4.61
N TYR A 71 13.69 -19.73 4.02
CA TYR A 71 12.95 -18.52 3.74
C TYR A 71 13.26 -18.11 2.31
N GLU A 72 12.22 -18.01 1.49
CA GLU A 72 12.25 -17.60 0.09
C GLU A 72 11.39 -16.34 -0.03
N LEU A 73 11.91 -15.30 -0.67
CA LEU A 73 11.25 -14.01 -0.82
C LEU A 73 11.11 -13.68 -2.29
N GLU A 74 9.89 -13.38 -2.70
CA GLU A 74 9.56 -12.81 -4.00
C GLU A 74 9.01 -11.39 -3.84
N PHE A 75 9.06 -10.63 -4.92
CA PHE A 75 8.37 -9.34 -4.97
C PHE A 75 7.61 -9.15 -6.28
N THR A 76 6.58 -8.32 -6.21
CA THR A 76 5.82 -7.82 -7.36
C THR A 76 5.94 -6.30 -7.38
N LEU A 77 6.29 -5.73 -8.54
CA LEU A 77 6.24 -4.29 -8.75
C LEU A 77 4.83 -3.89 -9.19
N VAL A 78 4.14 -3.12 -8.37
CA VAL A 78 2.83 -2.54 -8.64
C VAL A 78 3.03 -1.15 -9.24
N THR A 79 2.72 -1.02 -10.52
CA THR A 79 2.82 0.23 -11.28
C THR A 79 1.43 0.78 -11.60
N SER A 80 1.40 2.01 -12.12
CA SER A 80 0.23 2.62 -12.74
C SER A 80 -0.41 1.77 -13.83
N THR A 81 0.42 1.05 -14.58
CA THR A 81 -0.01 0.26 -15.75
C THR A 81 -0.40 -1.18 -15.40
N GLY A 82 -0.23 -1.57 -14.13
CA GLY A 82 -0.48 -2.92 -13.64
C GLY A 82 0.70 -3.50 -12.87
N ASN A 83 0.62 -4.81 -12.60
CA ASN A 83 1.58 -5.53 -11.79
C ASN A 83 2.61 -6.25 -12.66
N ILE A 84 3.88 -6.16 -12.29
CA ILE A 84 5.01 -6.82 -12.95
C ILE A 84 5.65 -7.78 -11.94
N GLY A 85 5.73 -9.07 -12.27
CA GLY A 85 6.22 -10.13 -11.38
C GLY A 85 5.23 -11.29 -11.25
N PRO A 86 5.38 -12.16 -10.23
CA PRO A 86 6.38 -12.07 -9.15
C PRO A 86 7.80 -12.39 -9.62
N PHE A 87 8.79 -11.90 -8.88
CA PHE A 87 10.22 -12.14 -9.11
C PHE A 87 10.89 -12.69 -7.85
N ASP A 88 11.66 -13.77 -8.01
CA ASP A 88 12.51 -14.32 -6.95
C ASP A 88 13.63 -13.32 -6.59
N LEU A 89 13.76 -12.99 -5.31
CA LEU A 89 14.74 -12.00 -4.84
C LEU A 89 15.79 -12.59 -3.91
N TYR A 90 15.35 -13.37 -2.92
CA TYR A 90 16.21 -13.79 -1.83
C TYR A 90 15.85 -15.18 -1.33
N GLU A 91 16.86 -15.99 -1.02
CA GLU A 91 16.70 -17.29 -0.38
C GLU A 91 17.75 -17.46 0.72
N THR A 92 17.33 -17.98 1.88
CA THR A 92 18.24 -18.46 2.92
C THR A 92 17.76 -19.77 3.52
N ARG A 93 18.72 -20.61 3.94
CA ARG A 93 18.50 -21.86 4.69
C ARG A 93 19.02 -21.79 6.13
N THR A 94 19.49 -20.61 6.54
CA THR A 94 20.05 -20.37 7.87
C THR A 94 19.43 -19.13 8.47
N LEU A 95 18.94 -19.22 9.71
CA LEU A 95 18.43 -18.09 10.49
C LEU A 95 19.16 -18.03 11.84
N PRO A 96 19.44 -16.84 12.39
CA PRO A 96 19.16 -15.52 11.83
C PRO A 96 19.95 -15.21 10.56
N ALA A 97 19.39 -14.38 9.69
CA ALA A 97 20.02 -13.93 8.44
C ALA A 97 19.79 -12.44 8.20
N THR A 98 20.69 -11.82 7.45
CA THR A 98 20.51 -10.46 6.96
C THR A 98 19.84 -10.50 5.59
N LEU A 99 18.66 -9.89 5.49
CA LEU A 99 18.00 -9.58 4.23
C LEU A 99 18.44 -8.17 3.82
N ALA A 100 19.13 -8.07 2.69
CA ALA A 100 19.56 -6.79 2.15
C ALA A 100 19.36 -6.76 0.63
N PHE A 101 18.85 -5.65 0.13
CA PHE A 101 18.73 -5.39 -1.30
C PHE A 101 18.69 -3.88 -1.56
N THR A 102 19.11 -3.49 -2.75
CA THR A 102 19.09 -2.10 -3.23
C THR A 102 18.04 -1.90 -4.31
N ALA A 103 17.61 -0.66 -4.55
CA ALA A 103 16.69 -0.35 -5.65
C ALA A 103 17.24 -0.80 -7.01
N GLN A 104 18.53 -0.64 -7.26
CA GLN A 104 19.19 -1.11 -8.49
C GLN A 104 19.11 -2.63 -8.66
N GLU A 105 19.28 -3.39 -7.59
CA GLU A 105 19.17 -4.86 -7.64
C GLU A 105 17.73 -5.27 -7.98
N LEU A 106 16.74 -4.67 -7.34
CA LEU A 106 15.34 -4.94 -7.62
C LEU A 106 14.96 -4.57 -9.06
N ALA A 107 15.39 -3.41 -9.55
CA ALA A 107 15.19 -2.99 -10.94
C ALA A 107 15.80 -4.02 -11.92
N THR A 108 17.03 -4.44 -11.64
CA THR A 108 17.74 -5.44 -12.45
C THR A 108 17.01 -6.79 -12.48
N VAL A 109 16.49 -7.24 -11.33
CA VAL A 109 15.69 -8.47 -11.23
C VAL A 109 14.39 -8.36 -12.01
N ALA A 110 13.73 -7.19 -11.96
CA ALA A 110 12.53 -6.91 -12.73
C ALA A 110 12.79 -6.75 -14.24
N GLY A 111 14.07 -6.72 -14.67
CA GLY A 111 14.46 -6.48 -16.06
C GLY A 111 14.23 -5.04 -16.52
N LEU A 112 14.27 -4.09 -15.58
CA LEU A 112 14.05 -2.67 -15.80
C LEU A 112 15.34 -1.89 -15.53
N ASP A 113 15.49 -0.75 -16.19
CA ASP A 113 16.46 0.26 -15.76
C ASP A 113 15.95 0.97 -14.50
N LEU A 114 16.86 1.51 -13.67
CA LEU A 114 16.50 2.09 -12.37
C LEU A 114 15.60 3.33 -12.50
N ASP A 115 15.72 4.07 -13.60
CA ASP A 115 14.87 5.21 -13.94
C ASP A 115 13.45 4.79 -14.36
N GLU A 116 13.27 3.55 -14.81
CA GLU A 116 11.97 2.93 -15.09
C GLU A 116 11.35 2.25 -13.86
N PHE A 117 12.14 2.06 -12.80
CA PHE A 117 11.73 1.36 -11.58
C PHE A 117 10.90 2.27 -10.65
N LYS A 118 9.59 2.28 -10.90
CA LYS A 118 8.62 3.18 -10.26
C LYS A 118 7.39 2.44 -9.75
N GLY A 119 6.89 2.82 -8.58
CA GLY A 119 5.63 2.30 -8.01
C GLY A 119 5.77 1.77 -6.58
N ARG A 120 4.96 0.77 -6.24
CA ARG A 120 5.01 0.07 -4.94
C ARG A 120 5.56 -1.34 -5.13
N LEU A 121 6.37 -1.79 -4.17
CA LEU A 121 6.87 -3.16 -4.14
C LEU A 121 6.10 -3.95 -3.10
N ASP A 122 5.41 -5.01 -3.53
CA ASP A 122 4.74 -5.95 -2.65
C ASP A 122 5.60 -7.20 -2.54
N PHE A 123 6.05 -7.51 -1.34
CA PHE A 123 6.89 -8.67 -1.04
C PHE A 123 6.05 -9.77 -0.41
N GLU A 124 6.27 -11.00 -0.86
CA GLU A 124 5.64 -12.20 -0.32
C GLU A 124 6.71 -13.24 -0.06
N ALA A 125 6.66 -13.88 1.11
CA ALA A 125 7.62 -14.91 1.48
C ALA A 125 6.97 -16.29 1.59
N ALA A 126 7.74 -17.31 1.25
CA ALA A 126 7.46 -18.69 1.55
C ALA A 126 8.49 -19.22 2.56
N VAL A 127 8.00 -19.89 3.60
CA VAL A 127 8.87 -20.51 4.62
C VAL A 127 8.69 -22.01 4.65
N THR A 128 9.80 -22.74 4.61
CA THR A 128 9.80 -24.20 4.69
C THR A 128 10.18 -24.65 6.09
N ARG A 129 9.33 -25.46 6.71
CA ARG A 129 9.55 -26.07 8.03
C ARG A 129 10.44 -27.32 7.94
N GLU A 130 10.96 -27.79 9.07
CA GLU A 130 11.77 -29.01 9.16
C GLU A 130 11.10 -30.28 8.59
N ASP A 131 9.77 -30.35 8.59
CA ASP A 131 9.02 -31.47 8.01
C ASP A 131 8.74 -31.30 6.50
N GLY A 132 9.27 -30.26 5.88
CA GLY A 132 9.09 -29.93 4.46
C GLY A 132 7.78 -29.19 4.14
N THR A 133 6.95 -28.89 5.15
CA THR A 133 5.73 -28.10 4.92
C THR A 133 6.10 -26.65 4.60
N VAL A 134 5.51 -26.11 3.54
CA VAL A 134 5.67 -24.72 3.11
C VAL A 134 4.49 -23.89 3.63
N PHE A 135 4.78 -22.74 4.23
CA PHE A 135 3.79 -21.75 4.64
C PHE A 135 4.00 -20.44 3.88
N THR A 136 2.91 -19.83 3.50
CA THR A 136 2.83 -18.50 2.87
C THR A 136 2.02 -17.55 3.76
N SER A 137 1.93 -16.27 3.38
CA SER A 137 1.06 -15.29 4.04
C SER A 137 -0.41 -15.71 4.10
N ASN A 138 -0.88 -16.49 3.12
CA ASN A 138 -2.25 -17.00 3.07
C ASN A 138 -2.56 -18.08 4.12
N ASP A 139 -1.53 -18.70 4.71
CA ASP A 139 -1.68 -19.76 5.70
C ASP A 139 -1.79 -19.22 7.14
N PHE A 140 -1.76 -17.90 7.33
CA PHE A 140 -1.90 -17.29 8.64
C PHE A 140 -3.35 -17.31 9.14
N THR A 141 -3.52 -17.80 10.36
CA THR A 141 -4.77 -17.75 11.10
C THR A 141 -4.58 -16.96 12.39
N GLY A 142 -5.49 -16.05 12.72
CA GLY A 142 -5.54 -15.38 14.04
C GLY A 142 -4.47 -14.32 14.28
N ASP A 143 -3.83 -14.37 15.46
CA ASP A 143 -2.96 -13.34 16.05
C ASP A 143 -1.70 -12.97 15.24
N LEU A 144 -1.38 -13.72 14.18
CA LEU A 144 -0.26 -13.50 13.25
C LEU A 144 -0.53 -12.39 12.22
N ASN A 145 -1.77 -11.89 12.14
CA ASN A 145 -2.15 -10.73 11.31
C ASN A 145 -2.15 -9.40 12.10
N ASN A 146 -1.65 -9.37 13.34
CA ASN A 146 -1.65 -8.14 14.13
C ASN A 146 -0.61 -7.13 13.64
N PRO A 147 -0.98 -5.86 13.40
CA PRO A 147 -0.08 -4.81 12.89
C PRO A 147 1.08 -4.45 13.84
N GLY A 148 1.03 -4.90 15.10
CA GLY A 148 2.14 -4.80 16.06
C GLY A 148 3.25 -5.85 15.87
N GLN A 149 3.04 -6.86 15.03
CA GLN A 149 4.05 -7.84 14.63
C GLN A 149 4.53 -7.48 13.22
N ARG A 150 5.73 -6.91 13.12
CA ARG A 150 6.44 -6.66 11.85
C ARG A 150 6.81 -8.00 11.22
N ASN A 151 5.84 -8.62 10.57
CA ASN A 151 5.96 -9.96 9.98
C ASN A 151 6.80 -9.88 8.71
N ALA A 152 7.78 -10.78 8.56
CA ALA A 152 8.66 -10.84 7.39
C ALA A 152 8.05 -11.62 6.22
N MET A 153 6.77 -11.98 6.31
CA MET A 153 6.10 -12.89 5.39
C MET A 153 5.31 -12.19 4.29
N SER A 154 4.80 -10.98 4.56
CA SER A 154 4.18 -10.11 3.57
C SER A 154 4.37 -8.67 4.03
N PHE A 155 4.95 -7.84 3.18
CA PHE A 155 5.17 -6.41 3.46
C PHE A 155 5.29 -5.64 2.16
N SER A 156 4.98 -4.34 2.21
CA SER A 156 5.09 -3.46 1.05
C SER A 156 6.10 -2.35 1.32
N ILE A 157 6.92 -2.04 0.32
CA ILE A 157 7.82 -0.87 0.32
C ILE A 157 7.34 0.11 -0.74
N ASN A 158 7.18 1.37 -0.36
CA ASN A 158 6.91 2.43 -1.33
C ASN A 158 8.23 2.96 -1.90
N LEU A 159 8.31 3.07 -3.23
CA LEU A 159 9.34 3.87 -3.86
C LEU A 159 8.91 5.34 -3.78
N ILE A 160 9.84 6.22 -3.39
CA ILE A 160 9.67 7.66 -3.57
C ILE A 160 10.55 8.04 -4.76
N CYS A 161 9.93 8.61 -5.78
CA CYS A 161 10.60 9.03 -7.00
C CYS A 161 10.59 10.55 -7.09
N PRO A 162 11.59 11.17 -7.73
CA PRO A 162 11.59 12.61 -7.94
C PRO A 162 10.32 13.03 -8.70
N SER A 163 9.53 13.90 -8.07
CA SER A 163 8.33 14.45 -8.67
C SER A 163 8.60 15.87 -9.13
N SER A 164 8.26 16.19 -10.38
CA SER A 164 8.43 17.54 -10.94
C SER A 164 7.15 17.97 -11.64
N LEU A 165 6.04 17.91 -10.90
CA LEU A 165 4.73 18.28 -11.44
C LEU A 165 4.42 19.76 -11.29
N ALA A 166 5.16 20.51 -10.45
CA ALA A 166 4.96 21.94 -10.27
C ALA A 166 5.02 22.71 -11.61
N GLY A 167 4.18 23.72 -11.74
CA GLY A 167 4.07 24.50 -12.96
C GLY A 167 2.76 25.25 -13.09
N THR A 168 2.64 26.00 -14.17
CA THR A 168 1.41 26.69 -14.57
C THR A 168 0.90 26.05 -15.85
N PHE A 169 -0.41 25.81 -15.90
CA PHE A 169 -1.08 25.05 -16.95
C PHE A 169 -2.20 25.85 -17.58
N ASP A 170 -2.25 25.82 -18.91
CA ASP A 170 -3.45 26.20 -19.64
C ASP A 170 -4.47 25.08 -19.52
N VAL A 171 -5.68 25.44 -19.09
CA VAL A 171 -6.77 24.51 -18.80
C VAL A 171 -7.82 24.63 -19.89
N VAL A 172 -8.20 23.50 -20.47
CA VAL A 172 -9.43 23.36 -21.25
C VAL A 172 -10.36 22.41 -20.51
N HIS A 173 -11.43 22.95 -19.93
CA HIS A 173 -12.41 22.18 -19.17
C HIS A 173 -13.67 21.99 -20.00
N THR A 174 -14.09 20.74 -20.20
CA THR A 174 -15.27 20.34 -20.94
C THR A 174 -16.12 19.35 -20.13
N ASN A 175 -17.34 19.07 -20.60
CA ASN A 175 -18.25 18.12 -19.96
C ASN A 175 -18.52 18.43 -18.48
N GLN A 176 -18.65 19.72 -18.14
CA GLN A 176 -18.85 20.14 -16.76
C GLN A 176 -20.15 19.55 -16.20
N VAL A 177 -20.04 18.96 -15.03
CA VAL A 177 -21.16 18.46 -14.25
C VAL A 177 -21.22 19.29 -12.98
N THR A 178 -22.41 19.79 -12.65
CA THR A 178 -22.65 20.47 -11.37
C THR A 178 -23.41 19.55 -10.43
N GLY A 179 -23.05 19.57 -9.16
CA GLY A 179 -23.71 18.78 -8.11
C GLY A 179 -25.20 19.14 -7.89
N PRO A 180 -25.90 18.41 -6.99
CA PRO A 180 -27.32 18.57 -6.74
C PRO A 180 -27.71 19.98 -6.29
N GLY A 181 -28.35 20.73 -7.18
CA GLY A 181 -28.74 22.13 -6.95
C GLY A 181 -28.03 23.12 -7.87
N GLY A 182 -27.04 22.65 -8.62
CA GLY A 182 -26.35 23.43 -9.63
C GLY A 182 -27.20 23.68 -10.87
N GLY A 183 -27.06 24.88 -11.43
CA GLY A 183 -27.56 25.24 -12.75
C GLY A 183 -26.53 24.95 -13.84
N PRO A 184 -26.91 25.04 -15.12
CA PRO A 184 -25.93 24.91 -16.20
C PRO A 184 -24.86 26.00 -16.08
N CYS A 185 -23.61 25.61 -16.33
CA CYS A 185 -22.50 26.55 -16.48
C CYS A 185 -22.80 27.57 -17.58
N THR A 186 -22.26 28.78 -17.42
CA THR A 186 -22.48 29.86 -18.41
C THR A 186 -21.75 29.58 -19.73
N GLU A 187 -20.64 28.87 -19.66
CA GLU A 187 -19.84 28.44 -20.80
C GLU A 187 -19.78 26.91 -20.85
N SER A 188 -19.89 26.34 -22.05
CA SER A 188 -19.77 24.89 -22.27
C SER A 188 -18.33 24.39 -22.30
N THR A 189 -17.37 25.31 -22.43
CA THR A 189 -15.93 25.03 -22.40
C THR A 189 -15.27 26.16 -21.64
N LEU A 190 -14.63 25.85 -20.52
CA LEU A 190 -13.94 26.84 -19.71
C LEU A 190 -12.48 26.84 -20.11
N MET A 191 -11.94 28.03 -20.36
CA MET A 191 -10.51 28.23 -20.57
C MET A 191 -9.97 29.08 -19.43
N THR A 192 -9.07 28.51 -18.64
CA THR A 192 -8.47 29.17 -17.47
C THR A 192 -7.00 28.77 -17.33
N THR A 193 -6.38 29.25 -16.27
CA THR A 193 -5.02 28.87 -15.89
C THR A 193 -5.04 28.36 -14.46
N VAL A 194 -4.34 27.26 -14.23
CA VAL A 194 -4.11 26.68 -12.90
C VAL A 194 -2.63 26.58 -12.65
N THR A 195 -2.19 26.86 -11.42
CA THR A 195 -0.81 26.63 -10.99
C THR A 195 -0.79 25.56 -9.93
N TRP A 196 0.11 24.59 -10.10
CA TRP A 196 0.50 23.66 -9.05
C TRP A 196 1.83 24.10 -8.45
N GLU A 197 1.84 24.39 -7.15
CA GLU A 197 3.02 24.79 -6.39
C GLU A 197 3.40 23.67 -5.42
N GLU A 198 4.66 23.22 -5.48
CA GLU A 198 5.18 22.21 -4.58
C GLU A 198 5.23 22.75 -3.14
N VAL A 199 4.50 22.10 -2.23
CA VAL A 199 4.43 22.48 -0.82
C VAL A 199 5.26 21.57 0.07
N SER A 200 5.46 20.33 -0.38
CA SER A 200 6.41 19.38 0.16
C SER A 200 6.73 18.37 -0.93
N GLU A 201 7.73 17.53 -0.72
CA GLU A 201 8.17 16.55 -1.71
C GLU A 201 7.01 15.69 -2.24
N GLY A 202 6.83 15.71 -3.56
CA GLY A 202 5.74 15.00 -4.25
C GLY A 202 4.35 15.47 -3.87
N GLN A 203 4.19 16.64 -3.24
CA GLN A 203 2.89 17.20 -2.88
C GLN A 203 2.75 18.63 -3.38
N TYR A 204 1.65 18.89 -4.06
CA TYR A 204 1.39 20.13 -4.77
C TYR A 204 0.07 20.73 -4.32
N SER A 205 0.10 22.01 -3.95
CA SER A 205 -1.11 22.82 -3.82
C SER A 205 -1.56 23.31 -5.19
N THR A 206 -2.85 23.58 -5.36
CA THR A 206 -3.42 24.14 -6.61
C THR A 206 -4.08 25.49 -6.37
N THR A 207 -4.01 26.38 -7.35
CA THR A 207 -4.77 27.65 -7.34
C THR A 207 -6.26 27.47 -7.57
N ASP A 208 -6.67 26.38 -8.22
CA ASP A 208 -8.08 26.01 -8.40
C ASP A 208 -8.21 24.49 -8.58
N GLY A 209 -8.79 23.80 -7.60
CA GLY A 209 -9.06 22.36 -7.67
C GLY A 209 -10.24 21.98 -8.56
N SER A 210 -11.06 22.96 -8.96
CA SER A 210 -12.26 22.78 -9.79
C SER A 210 -12.08 23.21 -11.25
N PHE A 211 -10.87 23.65 -11.60
CA PHE A 211 -10.50 24.03 -12.98
C PHE A 211 -11.48 25.06 -13.60
N GLY A 212 -11.83 26.09 -12.83
CA GLY A 212 -12.71 27.18 -13.23
C GLY A 212 -14.21 26.91 -13.07
N LEU A 213 -14.63 25.71 -12.65
CA LEU A 213 -16.04 25.36 -12.52
C LEU A 213 -16.75 26.23 -11.49
N PHE A 214 -16.16 26.43 -10.30
CA PHE A 214 -16.80 27.20 -9.22
C PHE A 214 -17.04 28.67 -9.62
N PRO A 215 -16.04 29.40 -10.15
CA PRO A 215 -16.25 30.74 -10.68
C PRO A 215 -17.31 30.82 -11.79
N ASN A 216 -17.36 29.84 -12.70
CA ASN A 216 -18.24 29.93 -13.86
C ASN A 216 -19.69 29.48 -13.58
N CYS A 217 -19.86 28.37 -12.86
CA CYS A 217 -21.15 27.70 -12.70
C CYS A 217 -21.84 28.09 -11.39
N TRP A 218 -21.06 28.42 -10.36
CA TRP A 218 -21.56 28.78 -9.03
C TRP A 218 -21.40 30.27 -8.69
N ALA A 219 -20.69 31.03 -9.53
CA ALA A 219 -20.29 32.42 -9.26
C ALA A 219 -19.53 32.55 -7.93
N ASP A 220 -18.71 31.55 -7.62
CA ASP A 220 -17.99 31.40 -6.37
C ASP A 220 -16.47 31.58 -6.55
N THR A 221 -15.71 31.54 -5.46
CA THR A 221 -14.25 31.55 -5.51
C THR A 221 -13.67 30.22 -6.00
N PRO A 222 -12.50 30.25 -6.66
CA PRO A 222 -11.75 29.04 -7.00
C PRO A 222 -11.54 28.11 -5.80
N VAL A 223 -11.52 26.80 -6.06
CA VAL A 223 -11.36 25.79 -5.01
C VAL A 223 -9.92 25.76 -4.53
N THR A 224 -9.73 25.87 -3.22
CA THR A 224 -8.44 25.72 -2.54
C THR A 224 -8.58 24.76 -1.36
N GLY A 225 -7.47 24.26 -0.81
CA GLY A 225 -7.48 23.34 0.35
C GLY A 225 -7.25 21.87 0.01
N ILE A 226 -7.25 21.52 -1.28
CA ILE A 226 -6.82 20.20 -1.75
C ILE A 226 -5.32 20.17 -2.06
N THR A 227 -4.73 18.98 -1.96
CA THR A 227 -3.33 18.69 -2.28
C THR A 227 -3.27 17.55 -3.28
N ILE A 228 -2.51 17.74 -4.37
CA ILE A 228 -2.18 16.72 -5.36
C ILE A 228 -0.89 16.04 -4.93
N GLY A 229 -0.94 14.75 -4.64
CA GLY A 229 0.23 13.92 -4.35
C GLY A 229 0.71 13.18 -5.60
N ASP A 230 2.02 13.05 -5.76
CA ASP A 230 2.67 12.18 -6.73
C ASP A 230 3.65 11.26 -6.00
N ALA A 231 3.40 9.97 -6.13
CA ALA A 231 4.30 8.92 -5.68
C ALA A 231 4.66 8.04 -6.87
N CYS A 232 5.82 8.29 -7.47
CA CYS A 232 6.31 7.51 -8.62
C CYS A 232 5.34 7.45 -9.79
N ASN A 233 4.85 8.63 -10.19
CA ASN A 233 3.86 8.84 -11.24
C ASN A 233 2.43 8.37 -10.91
N ILE A 234 2.13 8.08 -9.64
CA ILE A 234 0.77 7.82 -9.17
C ILE A 234 0.23 9.08 -8.52
N ILE A 235 -0.77 9.68 -9.17
CA ILE A 235 -1.47 10.86 -8.71
C ILE A 235 -2.52 10.47 -7.69
N THR A 236 -2.48 11.14 -6.55
CA THR A 236 -3.53 11.09 -5.53
C THR A 236 -4.01 12.49 -5.23
N VAL A 237 -5.26 12.63 -4.77
CA VAL A 237 -5.79 13.90 -4.30
C VAL A 237 -6.25 13.72 -2.86
N SER A 238 -5.89 14.67 -2.00
CA SER A 238 -6.23 14.67 -0.59
C SER A 238 -6.63 16.07 -0.12
N GLY A 239 -7.16 16.15 1.10
CA GLY A 239 -7.74 17.39 1.64
C GLY A 239 -9.21 17.55 1.24
N GLU A 240 -9.74 18.72 1.55
CA GLU A 240 -11.14 19.09 1.33
C GLU A 240 -11.19 20.54 0.83
N ASP A 241 -12.21 20.87 0.04
CA ASP A 241 -12.47 22.26 -0.35
C ASP A 241 -13.09 23.09 0.78
N GLN A 242 -13.44 24.35 0.48
CA GLN A 242 -14.06 25.27 1.44
C GLN A 242 -15.44 24.81 1.98
N TYR A 243 -16.02 23.74 1.44
CA TYR A 243 -17.29 23.16 1.86
C TYR A 243 -17.14 21.78 2.52
N GLY A 244 -15.93 21.24 2.58
CA GLY A 244 -15.65 19.93 3.17
C GLY A 244 -15.75 18.79 2.17
N ASP A 245 -15.80 19.07 0.86
CA ASP A 245 -15.88 18.04 -0.17
C ASP A 245 -14.49 17.57 -0.60
N SER A 246 -14.33 16.25 -0.78
CA SER A 246 -13.09 15.65 -1.27
C SER A 246 -13.15 15.39 -2.77
N TYR A 247 -11.99 15.27 -3.40
CA TYR A 247 -11.83 15.24 -4.85
C TYR A 247 -11.11 13.96 -5.30
N ILE A 248 -11.49 13.47 -6.47
CA ILE A 248 -10.85 12.34 -7.15
C ILE A 248 -10.43 12.83 -8.53
N TYR A 249 -9.15 12.64 -8.88
CA TYR A 249 -8.63 12.85 -10.23
C TYR A 249 -8.31 11.49 -10.84
N ASN A 250 -8.95 11.18 -11.96
CA ASN A 250 -8.69 10.02 -12.79
C ASN A 250 -7.86 10.44 -14.00
N ILE A 251 -6.62 9.98 -14.10
CA ILE A 251 -5.76 10.29 -15.25
C ILE A 251 -6.22 9.48 -16.46
N ILE A 252 -6.68 10.17 -17.50
CA ILE A 252 -7.20 9.54 -18.73
C ILE A 252 -6.08 9.35 -19.76
N ALA A 253 -5.22 10.36 -19.91
CA ALA A 253 -4.15 10.32 -20.90
C ALA A 253 -3.01 11.30 -20.56
N VAL A 254 -1.81 10.92 -20.97
CA VAL A 254 -0.62 11.79 -21.02
C VAL A 254 -0.12 11.82 -22.46
N ASP A 255 -0.08 12.99 -23.08
CA ASP A 255 0.42 13.20 -24.45
C ASP A 255 1.33 14.42 -24.49
N GLY A 256 2.64 14.19 -24.39
CA GLY A 256 3.66 15.23 -24.31
C GLY A 256 3.35 16.25 -23.22
N PRO A 257 3.18 17.55 -23.55
CA PRO A 257 2.91 18.60 -22.57
C PRO A 257 1.46 18.65 -22.08
N THR A 258 0.57 17.77 -22.57
CA THR A 258 -0.86 17.78 -22.24
C THR A 258 -1.24 16.55 -21.38
N LEU A 259 -1.88 16.82 -20.24
CA LEU A 259 -2.43 15.83 -19.31
C LEU A 259 -3.94 15.91 -19.34
N THR A 260 -4.63 14.79 -19.56
CA THR A 260 -6.10 14.72 -19.52
C THR A 260 -6.55 14.04 -18.24
N ILE A 261 -7.43 14.72 -17.50
CA ILE A 261 -7.98 14.26 -16.22
C ILE A 261 -9.50 14.27 -16.32
N GLU A 262 -10.15 13.21 -15.84
CA GLU A 262 -11.54 13.28 -15.40
C GLU A 262 -11.54 13.48 -13.88
N TRP A 263 -12.33 14.42 -13.39
CA TRP A 263 -12.40 14.69 -11.97
C TRP A 263 -13.84 14.75 -11.48
N GLU A 264 -14.02 14.40 -10.21
CA GLU A 264 -15.28 14.59 -9.49
C GLU A 264 -15.00 14.94 -8.03
N ASN A 265 -15.97 15.59 -7.37
CA ASN A 265 -15.98 15.77 -5.92
C ASN A 265 -17.15 15.02 -5.27
N THR A 266 -17.15 14.95 -3.94
CA THR A 266 -18.21 14.26 -3.16
C THR A 266 -19.58 14.92 -3.26
N TYR A 267 -19.65 16.19 -3.66
CA TYR A 267 -20.92 16.87 -3.92
C TYR A 267 -21.52 16.47 -5.28
N GLY A 268 -20.70 16.01 -6.23
CA GLY A 268 -21.11 15.63 -7.57
C GLY A 268 -20.83 16.69 -8.64
N ASP A 269 -20.00 17.69 -8.35
CA ASP A 269 -19.36 18.49 -9.40
C ASP A 269 -18.25 17.68 -10.06
N GLY A 270 -17.97 17.96 -11.34
CA GLY A 270 -16.90 17.29 -12.06
C GLY A 270 -16.79 17.71 -13.52
N GLY A 271 -15.95 17.00 -14.26
CA GLY A 271 -15.79 17.18 -15.70
C GLY A 271 -14.49 16.60 -16.24
N THR A 272 -14.21 16.89 -17.50
CA THR A 272 -12.97 16.49 -18.18
C THR A 272 -12.10 17.72 -18.40
N VAL A 273 -10.84 17.66 -18.00
CA VAL A 273 -9.88 18.76 -18.14
C VAL A 273 -8.64 18.31 -18.90
N GLU A 274 -8.19 19.16 -19.81
CA GLU A 274 -6.86 19.08 -20.42
C GLU A 274 -5.98 20.16 -19.78
N LEU A 275 -4.87 19.74 -19.18
CA LEU A 275 -3.85 20.59 -18.58
C LEU A 275 -2.61 20.60 -19.48
N THR A 276 -2.33 21.73 -20.11
CA THR A 276 -1.14 21.90 -20.95
C THR A 276 -0.08 22.71 -20.23
N ARG A 277 1.13 22.17 -20.08
CA ARG A 277 2.24 22.88 -19.40
C ARG A 277 2.68 24.10 -20.20
N GLN A 278 2.68 25.27 -19.56
CA GLN A 278 3.14 26.51 -20.20
C GLN A 278 4.66 26.57 -20.41
N ASP A 279 5.42 25.73 -19.69
CA ASP A 279 6.87 25.59 -19.88
C ASP A 279 7.23 24.75 -21.12
N GLY A 280 6.24 24.09 -21.73
CA GLY A 280 6.40 23.24 -22.91
C GLY A 280 7.12 21.92 -22.65
N ASN A 281 7.40 21.58 -21.38
CA ASN A 281 7.95 20.28 -21.03
C ASN A 281 6.88 19.20 -21.12
N ASP A 282 7.31 17.96 -21.36
CA ASP A 282 6.41 16.81 -21.32
C ASP A 282 6.06 16.43 -19.88
N TRP A 283 4.84 15.95 -19.67
CA TRP A 283 4.46 15.30 -18.41
C TRP A 283 5.16 13.93 -18.29
N PRO A 284 5.53 13.50 -17.07
CA PRO A 284 5.92 12.11 -16.84
C PRO A 284 4.73 11.17 -17.12
N PRO A 285 4.95 9.85 -17.31
CA PRO A 285 3.87 8.90 -17.57
C PRO A 285 3.06 8.65 -16.28
N LEU A 286 2.08 9.52 -16.04
CA LEU A 286 1.19 9.55 -14.87
C LEU A 286 0.01 8.56 -14.97
N ALA A 287 -0.43 8.07 -13.82
CA ALA A 287 -1.77 7.49 -13.62
C ALA A 287 -2.34 7.88 -12.25
N SER A 288 -3.52 7.37 -11.91
CA SER A 288 -4.26 7.61 -10.65
C SER A 288 -4.84 6.32 -10.11
#